data_AF-A0A178UAR9-F1
#
_entry.id   AF-A0A178UAR9-F1
#
_cell.length_a   1.000
_cell.length_b   1.000
_cell.length_c   1.000
_cell.angle_alpha   90.00
_cell.angle_beta   90.00
_cell.angle_gamma   90.00
#
_symmetry.space_group_name_H-M   'P 1'
#
loop_
_entity.id
_entity.type
_entity.pdbx_description
1 polymer ?
#
loop_
_entity_poly.entity_id
_entity_poly.type
_entity_poly.pdbx_seq_one_letter_code
_entity_poly.pdbx_strand_id
1 'polypeptide(L)' 'MVGIMASYSRARLKDLANSAKSATELPPKLQRLRYMRRDLQKDDSVFPTELLPHLFDLLSDQFGAVRKFVAE' A
#
# COMPACT_ATOMS: atom_id res chain seq x y z
N MET A 1 -4.98 -14.47 -20.78
CA MET A 1 -5.79 -14.20 -19.57
C MET A 1 -4.89 -13.63 -18.46
N VAL A 2 -4.32 -12.43 -18.69
CA VAL A 2 -3.28 -11.84 -17.79
C VAL A 2 -3.65 -10.40 -17.37
N GLY A 3 -4.48 -9.69 -18.14
CA GLY A 3 -4.88 -8.32 -17.84
C GLY A 3 -5.86 -8.17 -16.66
N ILE A 4 -6.68 -9.18 -16.35
CA ILE A 4 -7.68 -9.09 -15.27
C ILE A 4 -7.02 -9.21 -13.88
N MET A 5 -6.04 -10.11 -13.72
CA MET A 5 -5.33 -10.31 -12.45
C MET A 5 -4.54 -9.07 -12.03
N ALA A 6 -3.81 -8.45 -12.95
CA ALA A 6 -3.07 -7.22 -12.68
C ALA A 6 -4.02 -6.05 -12.32
N SER A 7 -5.22 -5.99 -12.92
CA SER A 7 -6.23 -4.97 -12.62
C SER A 7 -6.85 -5.15 -11.23
N TYR A 8 -7.14 -6.40 -10.85
CA TYR A 8 -7.65 -6.73 -9.52
C TYR A 8 -6.61 -6.44 -8.42
N SER A 9 -5.35 -6.74 -8.70
CA SER A 9 -4.23 -6.43 -7.79
C SER A 9 -4.05 -4.93 -7.57
N ARG A 10 -4.10 -4.12 -8.64
CA ARG A 10 -4.03 -2.64 -8.53
C ARG A 10 -5.18 -2.06 -7.71
N ALA A 11 -6.41 -2.49 -7.95
CA ALA A 11 -7.57 -2.06 -7.17
C ALA A 11 -7.41 -2.42 -5.68
N ARG A 12 -6.93 -3.63 -5.40
CA ARG A 12 -6.68 -4.10 -4.03
C ARG A 12 -5.58 -3.32 -3.32
N LEU A 13 -4.49 -3.00 -4.02
CA LEU A 13 -3.41 -2.18 -3.48
C LEU A 13 -3.90 -0.76 -3.15
N LYS A 14 -4.74 -0.17 -4.00
CA LYS A 14 -5.36 1.14 -3.76
C LYS A 14 -6.31 1.11 -2.57
N ASP A 15 -7.13 0.07 -2.44
CA ASP A 15 -8.01 -0.13 -1.29
C ASP A 15 -7.22 -0.30 0.02
N LEU A 16 -6.12 -1.05 -0.01
CA LEU A 16 -5.22 -1.20 1.15
C LEU A 16 -4.58 0.13 1.54
N ALA A 17 -4.15 0.94 0.58
CA ALA A 17 -3.54 2.24 0.83
C ALA A 17 -4.57 3.24 1.42
N ASN A 18 -5.79 3.28 0.86
CA ASN A 18 -6.89 4.08 1.42
C ASN A 18 -7.29 3.60 2.82
N SER A 19 -7.38 2.28 3.03
CA SER A 19 -7.70 1.70 4.34
C SER A 19 -6.59 1.98 5.36
N ALA A 20 -5.33 2.02 4.94
CA ALA A 20 -4.22 2.42 5.79
C ALA A 20 -4.31 3.91 6.14
N LYS A 21 -4.65 4.79 5.18
CA LYS A 21 -4.86 6.22 5.42
C LYS A 21 -5.99 6.49 6.42
N SER A 22 -7.12 5.78 6.30
CA SER A 22 -8.26 5.91 7.22
C SER A 22 -8.04 5.26 8.58
N ALA A 23 -6.97 4.48 8.77
CA ALA A 23 -6.66 3.85 10.03
C ALA A 23 -6.12 4.88 11.03
N THR A 24 -6.87 5.12 12.11
CA THR A 24 -6.47 5.99 13.22
C THR A 24 -5.43 5.32 14.13
N GLU A 25 -5.44 3.99 14.20
CA GLU A 25 -4.57 3.20 15.05
C GLU A 25 -3.35 2.64 14.31
N LEU A 26 -2.21 2.59 15.00
CA LEU A 26 -0.95 2.11 14.45
C LEU A 26 -0.95 0.61 14.05
N PRO A 27 -1.43 -0.33 14.88
CA PRO A 27 -1.35 -1.76 14.56
C PRO A 27 -2.06 -2.17 13.25
N PRO A 28 -3.34 -1.79 13.03
CA PRO A 28 -4.03 -2.19 11.81
C PRO A 28 -3.50 -1.43 10.57
N LYS A 29 -2.90 -0.24 10.74
CA LYS A 29 -2.24 0.51 9.67
C LYS A 29 -1.00 -0.22 9.15
N LEU A 30 -0.11 -0.64 10.06
CA LEU A 30 1.08 -1.42 9.70
C LEU A 30 0.71 -2.78 9.09
N GLN A 31 -0.34 -3.42 9.59
CA GLN A 31 -0.81 -4.69 9.03
C GLN A 31 -1.25 -4.53 7.57
N ARG A 32 -2.01 -3.46 7.25
CA ARG A 32 -2.42 -3.15 5.86
C ARG A 32 -1.22 -2.89 4.96
N LEU A 33 -0.22 -2.14 5.43
CA LEU A 33 1.01 -1.92 4.67
C LEU A 33 1.80 -3.19 4.41
N ARG A 34 1.82 -4.14 5.37
CA ARG A 34 2.45 -5.46 5.14
C ARG A 34 1.72 -6.26 4.08
N TYR A 35 0.38 -6.25 4.06
CA TYR A 35 -0.37 -6.92 3.00
C TYR A 35 -0.10 -6.28 1.64
N MET A 36 -0.07 -4.96 1.60
CA MET A 36 0.22 -4.20 0.39
C MET A 36 1.63 -4.51 -0.16
N ARG A 37 2.65 -4.55 0.70
CA ARG A 37 4.01 -4.96 0.30
C ARG A 37 4.06 -6.40 -0.19
N ARG A 38 3.34 -7.31 0.45
CA ARG A 38 3.26 -8.71 0.02
C ARG A 38 2.58 -8.84 -1.34
N ASP A 39 1.52 -8.08 -1.58
CA ASP A 39 0.83 -8.07 -2.87
C ASP A 39 1.73 -7.47 -3.97
N LEU A 40 2.44 -6.38 -3.68
CA LEU A 40 3.48 -5.81 -4.55
C LEU A 40 4.62 -6.78 -4.87
N GLN A 41 5.03 -7.62 -3.92
CA GLN A 41 6.07 -8.65 -4.16
C GLN A 41 5.56 -9.85 -4.95
N LYS A 42 4.25 -10.11 -4.94
CA LYS A 42 3.64 -11.21 -5.70
C LYS A 42 3.36 -10.82 -7.14
N ASP A 43 3.01 -9.56 -7.36
CA ASP A 43 2.90 -8.99 -8.68
C ASP A 43 4.27 -8.43 -9.10
N ASP A 44 5.03 -9.23 -9.84
CA ASP A 44 6.25 -8.79 -10.57
C ASP A 44 5.94 -7.72 -11.65
N SER A 45 4.69 -7.27 -11.70
CA SER A 45 4.18 -6.31 -12.64
C SER A 45 4.40 -4.89 -12.11
N VAL A 46 4.94 -4.04 -13.00
CA VAL A 46 5.28 -2.62 -12.81
C VAL A 46 4.53 -1.94 -11.67
N PHE A 47 5.30 -1.39 -10.74
CA PHE A 47 4.80 -0.60 -9.61
C PHE A 47 3.75 0.42 -10.08
N PRO A 48 2.51 0.38 -9.57
CA PRO A 48 1.44 1.25 -10.05
C PRO A 48 1.71 2.70 -9.61
N THR A 49 1.96 3.58 -10.59
CA THR A 49 2.20 5.02 -10.36
C THR A 49 1.05 5.70 -9.60
N GLU A 50 -0.17 5.19 -9.76
CA GLU A 50 -1.40 5.60 -9.06
C GLU A 50 -1.29 5.52 -7.53
N LEU A 51 -0.34 4.73 -7.05
CA LEU A 51 -0.16 4.43 -5.64
C LEU A 51 0.95 5.29 -4.99
N LEU A 52 1.76 5.99 -5.80
CA LEU A 52 2.76 6.94 -5.32
C LEU A 52 2.16 8.05 -4.43
N PRO A 53 1.05 8.73 -4.79
CA PRO A 53 0.49 9.78 -3.95
C PRO A 53 0.08 9.25 -2.57
N HIS A 54 -0.47 8.04 -2.53
CA HIS A 54 -0.86 7.40 -1.27
C HIS A 54 0.35 7.05 -0.40
N LEU A 55 1.47 6.65 -1.00
CA LEU A 55 2.70 6.41 -0.24
C LEU A 55 3.34 7.70 0.27
N PHE A 56 3.32 8.78 -0.52
CA PHE A 56 3.80 10.09 -0.04
C PHE A 56 2.98 10.60 1.15
N ASP A 57 1.66 10.40 1.14
CA ASP A 57 0.81 10.69 2.29
C ASP A 57 1.23 9.86 3.51
N LEU A 58 1.55 8.56 3.34
CA LEU A 58 2.01 7.68 4.42
C LEU A 58 3.44 7.99 4.89
N LEU A 59 4.29 8.56 4.04
CA LEU A 59 5.60 9.10 4.43
C LEU A 59 5.46 10.39 5.25
N SER A 60 4.30 11.06 5.18
CA SER A 60 3.96 12.21 6.03
C SER A 60 3.09 11.83 7.23
N ASP A 61 2.91 10.53 7.50
CA ASP A 61 2.02 10.05 8.54
C ASP A 61 2.50 10.45 9.95
N GLN A 62 1.55 10.63 10.88
CA GLN A 62 1.83 10.94 12.28
C GLN A 62 2.72 9.88 12.95
N PHE A 63 2.61 8.62 12.53
CA PHE A 63 3.37 7.53 13.10
C PHE A 63 4.73 7.35 12.42
N GLY A 64 5.82 7.53 13.17
CA GLY A 64 7.18 7.31 12.65
C GLY A 64 7.44 5.89 12.16
N ALA A 65 6.79 4.89 12.75
CA ALA A 65 6.90 3.49 12.31
C ALA A 65 6.29 3.25 10.91
N VAL A 66 5.22 3.98 10.56
CA VAL A 66 4.59 3.94 9.23
C VAL A 66 5.54 4.53 8.21
N ARG A 67 6.12 5.71 8.51
CA ARG A 67 7.11 6.37 7.64
C ARG A 67 8.32 5.47 7.37
N LYS A 68 8.88 4.85 8.42
CA LYS A 68 10.00 3.92 8.29
C LYS A 68 9.64 2.72 7.42
N PHE A 69 8.44 2.16 7.59
CA PHE A 69 8.00 0.99 6.82
C PHE A 69 7.81 1.30 5.33
N VAL A 70 7.34 2.51 4.98
CA VAL A 70 7.15 2.91 3.58
C VAL A 70 8.48 3.29 2.91
N ALA A 71 9.46 3.74 3.68
CA ALA A 71 10.79 4.05 3.18
C ALA A 71 11.70 2.81 2.99
N GLU A 72 11.36 1.66 3.59
CA GLU A 72 12.04 0.36 3.43
C GLU A 72 11.55 -0.42 2.20
#